data_AF-A0A1Y6LZ46-F1
#
_entry.id   AF-A0A1Y6LZ46-F1
#
_cell.length_a   1.000
_cell.length_b   1.000
_cell.length_c   1.000
_cell.angle_alpha   90.00
_cell.angle_beta   90.00
_cell.angle_gamma   90.00
#
_symmetry.space_group_name_H-M   'P 1'
#
loop_
_entity.id
_entity.type
_entity.pdbx_description
1 polymer ?
#
loop_
_entity_poly.entity_id
_entity_poly.type
_entity_poly.pdbx_seq_one_letter_code
_entity_poly.pdbx_strand_id
1 'polypeptide(L)'
;MQRIDPRPDPPVDGTQQQQQQQSQQQTNPHKTSWTLPTGFASTGRESHTQSFEEIYGAPENFLEIEVTDPQTHQPTSSPSSRYTTYLIRLSTNIPAFKLRRSEVRRRYSDFEVFRDLLERESARVSIPALPGKVYLNRFDDAVIEERRKGLERFLKIVVGHPLLQTGSRVLGGFVQDPGWERDAW
;
A
#
# COMPACT_ATOMS: atom_id res chain seq x y z
N MET A 1 13.42 -70.93 -3.89
CA MET A 1 12.18 -71.04 -4.70
C MET A 1 11.82 -69.62 -5.13
N GLN A 2 11.63 -69.28 -6.42
CA GLN A 2 10.43 -69.58 -7.25
C GLN A 2 9.14 -69.07 -6.57
N ARG A 3 8.25 -68.27 -7.19
CA ARG A 3 8.11 -67.71 -8.55
C ARG A 3 7.14 -66.50 -8.50
N ILE A 4 7.38 -65.49 -9.35
CA ILE A 4 6.43 -64.86 -10.30
C ILE A 4 4.97 -64.61 -9.84
N ASP A 5 4.57 -63.34 -9.73
CA ASP A 5 3.17 -62.88 -9.72
C ASP A 5 2.46 -63.16 -11.06
N PRO A 6 1.17 -63.56 -11.03
CA PRO A 6 0.17 -62.65 -11.64
C PRO A 6 -1.26 -62.76 -11.07
N ARG A 7 -2.07 -61.68 -11.16
CA ARG A 7 -3.32 -61.59 -11.98
C ARG A 7 -3.99 -60.19 -11.87
N PRO A 8 -4.62 -59.65 -12.93
CA PRO A 8 -5.32 -58.36 -12.90
C PRO A 8 -6.83 -58.43 -12.58
N ASP A 9 -7.47 -57.24 -12.57
CA ASP A 9 -8.79 -56.84 -12.01
C ASP A 9 -10.05 -57.52 -12.60
N PRO A 10 -11.24 -57.29 -11.99
CA PRO A 10 -12.13 -56.28 -12.57
C PRO A 10 -12.96 -55.42 -11.58
N PRO A 11 -13.52 -54.27 -12.01
CA PRO A 11 -14.47 -53.45 -11.24
C PRO A 11 -15.92 -53.91 -11.43
N VAL A 12 -16.80 -53.61 -10.46
CA VAL A 12 -18.26 -53.78 -10.60
C VAL A 12 -19.00 -52.62 -9.91
N ASP A 13 -19.76 -51.85 -10.69
CA ASP A 13 -20.80 -50.91 -10.22
C ASP A 13 -22.15 -51.64 -10.19
N GLY A 14 -23.08 -51.31 -9.28
CA GLY A 14 -24.32 -52.08 -9.17
C GLY A 14 -25.29 -51.76 -8.03
N THR A 15 -25.87 -50.55 -8.05
CA THR A 15 -27.31 -50.22 -7.79
C THR A 15 -28.21 -50.90 -6.72
N GLN A 16 -29.15 -50.09 -6.19
CA GLN A 16 -30.49 -50.45 -5.59
C GLN A 16 -30.49 -50.92 -4.10
N GLN A 17 -31.51 -50.67 -3.25
CA GLN A 17 -32.84 -50.02 -3.39
C GLN A 17 -33.45 -49.62 -2.00
N GLN A 18 -34.31 -48.57 -1.94
CA GLN A 18 -35.50 -48.40 -1.04
C GLN A 18 -35.35 -48.43 0.52
N GLN A 19 -36.22 -47.89 1.39
CA GLN A 19 -37.49 -47.10 1.29
C GLN A 19 -37.72 -46.30 2.62
N GLN A 20 -38.61 -45.28 2.61
CA GLN A 20 -39.56 -44.77 3.65
C GLN A 20 -39.29 -45.04 5.17
N GLN A 21 -39.65 -44.24 6.20
CA GLN A 21 -40.34 -42.97 6.49
C GLN A 21 -39.98 -42.63 7.99
N GLN A 22 -40.34 -41.53 8.70
CA GLN A 22 -41.26 -40.40 8.49
C GLN A 22 -40.77 -39.12 9.24
N SER A 23 -41.66 -38.15 9.45
CA SER A 23 -41.58 -36.83 10.10
C SER A 23 -41.21 -36.74 11.60
N GLN A 24 -40.47 -35.68 11.97
CA GLN A 24 -40.71 -34.92 13.22
C GLN A 24 -40.20 -33.46 13.11
N GLN A 25 -40.87 -32.53 13.80
CA GLN A 25 -40.54 -31.10 13.84
C GLN A 25 -39.78 -30.75 15.14
N GLN A 26 -38.76 -29.88 15.09
CA GLN A 26 -38.69 -28.71 15.99
C GLN A 26 -37.59 -27.69 15.66
N THR A 27 -38.02 -26.41 15.58
CA THR A 27 -37.37 -25.15 15.98
C THR A 27 -35.86 -24.90 15.75
N ASN A 28 -35.56 -23.79 15.09
CA ASN A 28 -34.36 -22.98 15.36
C ASN A 28 -34.74 -21.47 15.37
N PRO A 29 -34.19 -20.63 16.28
CA PRO A 29 -34.76 -19.32 16.59
C PRO A 29 -34.17 -18.13 15.79
N HIS A 30 -34.99 -17.10 15.66
CA HIS A 30 -34.69 -15.67 15.42
C HIS A 30 -33.35 -15.27 14.76
N LYS A 31 -33.46 -14.67 13.57
CA LYS A 31 -32.63 -13.52 13.18
C LYS A 31 -33.53 -12.37 12.75
N THR A 32 -33.55 -11.32 13.56
CA THR A 32 -34.30 -10.08 13.34
C THR A 32 -33.78 -9.37 12.09
N SER A 33 -34.58 -9.30 11.03
CA SER A 33 -34.24 -8.49 9.86
C SER A 33 -34.46 -7.02 10.18
N TRP A 34 -33.38 -6.26 10.36
CA TRP A 34 -33.46 -4.80 10.36
C TRP A 34 -33.74 -4.31 8.94
N THR A 35 -35.01 -4.02 8.65
CA THR A 35 -35.42 -3.34 7.42
C THR A 35 -34.93 -1.89 7.47
N LEU A 36 -33.92 -1.57 6.67
CA LEU A 36 -33.47 -0.20 6.47
C LEU A 36 -34.62 0.66 5.86
N PRO A 37 -34.83 1.90 6.32
CA PRO A 37 -35.82 2.78 5.71
C PRO A 37 -35.37 3.18 4.31
N THR A 38 -36.20 2.90 3.30
CA THR A 38 -35.93 3.17 1.88
C THR A 38 -36.03 4.68 1.58
N GLY A 39 -34.99 5.43 1.94
CA GLY A 39 -34.84 6.84 1.61
C GLY A 39 -34.39 7.04 0.16
N PHE A 40 -35.23 7.72 -0.63
CA PHE A 40 -34.99 8.15 -2.01
C PHE A 40 -34.86 7.04 -3.09
N ALA A 41 -35.77 7.10 -4.06
CA ALA A 41 -35.69 6.28 -5.26
C ALA A 41 -34.63 6.83 -6.22
N SER A 42 -33.59 6.05 -6.50
CA SER A 42 -32.68 6.31 -7.62
C SER A 42 -33.19 5.60 -8.87
N THR A 43 -33.62 6.38 -9.87
CA THR A 43 -33.93 5.87 -11.21
C THR A 43 -32.63 5.68 -12.01
N GLY A 44 -31.87 4.62 -11.68
CA GLY A 44 -30.58 4.31 -12.29
C GLY A 44 -30.36 2.81 -12.37
N ARG A 45 -29.98 2.32 -13.56
CA ARG A 45 -29.87 0.88 -13.87
C ARG A 45 -28.50 0.32 -13.47
N GLU A 46 -28.18 0.36 -12.18
CA GLU A 46 -27.13 -0.45 -11.57
C GLU A 46 -27.31 -0.47 -10.05
N SER A 47 -27.35 -1.66 -9.45
CA SER A 47 -27.46 -1.82 -7.99
C SER A 47 -26.10 -1.58 -7.35
N HIS A 48 -25.67 -0.31 -7.31
CA HIS A 48 -24.45 0.09 -6.63
C HIS A 48 -24.68 0.00 -5.11
N THR A 49 -24.36 -1.16 -4.52
CA THR A 49 -24.28 -1.31 -3.07
C THR A 49 -23.15 -0.41 -2.56
N GLN A 50 -23.51 0.77 -2.07
CA GLN A 50 -22.57 1.70 -1.46
C GLN A 50 -21.80 0.99 -0.36
N SER A 51 -20.48 1.08 -0.41
CA SER A 51 -19.64 0.38 0.58
C SER A 51 -19.78 1.06 1.96
N PHE A 52 -19.53 0.32 3.05
CA PHE A 52 -19.56 0.92 4.39
C PHE A 52 -18.58 2.11 4.51
N GLU A 53 -17.42 1.99 3.86
CA GLU A 53 -16.39 3.04 3.74
C GLU A 53 -16.86 4.28 2.96
N GLU A 54 -17.92 4.16 2.15
CA GLU A 54 -18.48 5.25 1.34
C GLU A 54 -19.62 5.96 2.07
N ILE A 55 -20.43 5.23 2.85
CA ILE A 55 -21.53 5.78 3.66
C ILE A 55 -21.00 6.47 4.92
N TYR A 56 -19.94 5.93 5.53
CA TYR A 56 -19.37 6.39 6.81
C TYR A 56 -17.91 6.87 6.71
N GLY A 57 -17.37 6.98 5.49
CA GLY A 57 -16.03 7.49 5.26
C GLY A 57 -15.88 8.96 5.66
N ALA A 58 -14.63 9.38 5.89
CA ALA A 58 -14.33 10.80 6.10
C ALA A 58 -14.75 11.60 4.85
N PRO A 59 -15.59 12.65 4.97
CA PRO A 59 -16.11 13.38 3.82
C PRO A 59 -15.06 14.23 3.10
N GLU A 60 -13.89 14.44 3.71
CA GLU A 60 -12.78 15.20 3.15
C GLU A 60 -11.59 14.30 2.78
N ASN A 61 -10.89 14.69 1.71
CA ASN A 61 -9.63 14.08 1.34
C ASN A 61 -8.51 14.55 2.28
N PHE A 62 -7.85 13.63 2.96
CA PHE A 62 -6.71 13.89 3.84
C PHE A 62 -5.42 13.27 3.27
N LEU A 63 -4.29 13.92 3.58
CA LEU A 63 -2.96 13.37 3.31
C LEU A 63 -2.02 13.74 4.45
N GLU A 64 -1.60 12.72 5.19
CA GLU A 64 -0.62 12.81 6.26
C GLU A 64 0.66 12.12 5.79
N ILE A 65 1.77 12.85 5.78
CA ILE A 65 3.07 12.28 5.45
C ILE A 65 4.12 12.75 6.45
N GLU A 66 4.88 11.80 6.99
CA GLU A 66 5.90 12.02 8.02
C GLU A 66 7.22 11.36 7.61
N VAL A 67 8.34 11.93 8.04
CA VAL A 67 9.67 11.35 7.87
C VAL A 67 10.26 11.15 9.25
N THR A 68 10.45 9.91 9.69
CA THR A 68 10.79 9.57 11.08
C THR A 68 11.92 8.52 11.14
N ASP A 69 12.26 8.07 12.35
CA ASP A 69 13.16 6.94 12.61
C ASP A 69 14.43 6.93 11.73
N PRO A 70 15.36 7.89 11.90
CA PRO A 70 16.62 7.89 11.17
C PRO A 70 17.49 6.71 11.62
N GLN A 71 17.82 5.82 10.68
CA GLN A 71 18.67 4.65 10.93
C GLN A 71 19.94 4.71 10.08
N THR A 72 21.09 4.68 10.75
CA THR A 72 22.42 4.68 10.13
C THR A 72 22.93 3.25 9.95
N HIS A 73 23.01 2.83 8.70
CA HIS A 73 23.48 1.51 8.29
C HIS A 73 24.99 1.55 8.03
N GLN A 74 25.72 0.55 8.54
CA GLN A 74 27.13 0.34 8.25
C GLN A 74 27.32 -1.09 7.71
N PRO A 75 27.42 -1.28 6.39
CA PRO A 75 27.62 -2.60 5.80
C PRO A 75 28.93 -3.24 6.25
N THR A 76 28.87 -4.48 6.78
CA THR A 76 30.06 -5.23 7.23
C THR A 76 31.08 -5.44 6.11
N SER A 77 30.61 -5.56 4.86
CA SER A 77 31.45 -5.71 3.67
C SER A 77 32.17 -4.44 3.23
N SER A 78 31.73 -3.26 3.66
CA SER A 78 32.36 -1.98 3.35
C SER A 78 32.12 -0.97 4.47
N PRO A 79 32.99 -0.92 5.49
CA PRO A 79 32.84 -0.01 6.64
C PRO A 79 32.79 1.47 6.26
N SER A 80 33.40 1.85 5.13
CA SER A 80 33.36 3.21 4.58
C SER A 80 32.00 3.57 3.96
N SER A 81 31.23 2.57 3.51
CA SER A 81 29.92 2.74 2.88
C SER A 81 28.77 2.93 3.88
N ARG A 82 29.01 3.71 4.95
CA ARG A 82 27.98 4.05 5.93
C ARG A 82 26.99 5.06 5.33
N TYR A 83 25.69 4.84 5.52
CA TYR A 83 24.61 5.72 5.04
C TYR A 83 23.43 5.77 6.02
N THR A 84 22.65 6.85 6.00
CA THR A 84 21.47 7.01 6.86
C THR A 84 20.20 6.95 6.03
N THR A 85 19.23 6.15 6.48
CA THR A 85 17.88 6.01 5.91
C THR A 85 16.84 6.59 6.84
N TYR A 86 15.77 7.14 6.28
CA TYR A 86 14.63 7.69 7.00
C TYR A 86 13.39 6.87 6.67
N LEU A 87 12.51 6.67 7.65
CA LEU A 87 11.21 6.03 7.45
C LEU A 87 10.21 7.08 6.97
N ILE A 88 9.71 6.91 5.74
CA ILE A 88 8.59 7.68 5.21
C ILE A 88 7.30 6.94 5.59
N ARG A 89 6.40 7.61 6.29
CA ARG A 89 5.04 7.14 6.60
C ARG A 89 4.04 7.98 5.84
N LEU A 90 3.15 7.33 5.09
CA LEU A 90 2.04 7.97 4.38
C LEU A 90 0.72 7.37 4.86
N SER A 91 -0.27 8.23 5.10
CA SER A 91 -1.65 7.88 5.44
C SER A 91 -2.57 8.82 4.65
N THR A 92 -3.42 8.28 3.76
CA THR A 92 -4.26 9.10 2.87
C THR A 92 -5.47 8.32 2.34
N ASN A 93 -6.57 9.01 2.07
CA ASN A 93 -7.71 8.50 1.30
C ASN A 93 -7.72 8.97 -0.17
N ILE A 94 -6.76 9.80 -0.60
CA ILE A 94 -6.68 10.34 -1.95
C ILE A 94 -6.52 9.22 -2.99
N PRO A 95 -7.36 9.15 -4.05
CA PRO A 95 -7.37 8.04 -5.01
C PRO A 95 -6.17 7.99 -5.96
N ALA A 96 -5.32 9.02 -5.98
CA ALA A 96 -4.05 9.01 -6.72
C ALA A 96 -3.04 8.01 -6.14
N PHE A 97 -3.21 7.60 -4.88
CA PHE A 97 -2.34 6.65 -4.19
C PHE A 97 -2.97 5.25 -4.16
N LYS A 98 -2.18 4.23 -4.48
CA LYS A 98 -2.63 2.83 -4.53
C LYS A 98 -2.90 2.25 -3.14
N LEU A 99 -2.08 2.64 -2.16
CA LEU A 99 -2.21 2.19 -0.77
C LEU A 99 -2.76 3.33 0.10
N ARG A 100 -3.69 3.01 1.01
CA ARG A 100 -4.21 3.95 2.03
C ARG A 100 -3.16 4.29 3.10
N ARG A 101 -2.27 3.33 3.40
CA ARG A 101 -1.13 3.50 4.29
C ARG A 101 0.09 2.84 3.67
N SER A 102 1.25 3.48 3.76
CA SER A 102 2.53 2.88 3.34
C SER A 102 3.67 3.32 4.26
N GLU A 103 4.62 2.41 4.46
CA GLU A 103 5.89 2.66 5.14
C GLU A 103 7.03 2.24 4.22
N VAL A 104 7.92 3.18 3.86
CA VAL A 104 9.08 2.91 3.00
C VAL A 104 10.33 3.58 3.56
N ARG A 105 11.50 2.99 3.35
CA ARG A 105 12.79 3.58 3.76
C ARG A 105 13.52 4.18 2.56
N ARG A 106 14.06 5.39 2.72
CA ARG A 106 14.86 6.09 1.71
C ARG A 106 16.09 6.74 2.34
N ARG A 107 17.22 6.77 1.63
CA ARG A 107 18.38 7.60 2.00
C ARG A 107 18.33 8.93 1.25
N TYR A 108 19.05 9.93 1.73
CA TYR A 108 19.07 11.29 1.15
C TYR A 108 19.35 11.32 -0.36
N SER A 109 20.27 10.49 -0.87
CA SER A 109 20.58 10.44 -2.31
C SER A 109 19.44 9.90 -3.18
N ASP A 110 18.50 9.16 -2.61
CA ASP A 110 17.31 8.71 -3.34
C ASP A 110 16.34 9.88 -3.55
N PHE A 111 16.27 10.80 -2.57
CA PHE A 111 15.55 12.06 -2.72
C PHE A 111 16.19 12.98 -3.76
N GLU A 112 17.52 13.02 -3.87
CA GLU A 112 18.23 13.76 -4.93
C GLU A 112 17.74 13.28 -6.32
N VAL A 113 17.78 11.97 -6.57
CA VAL A 113 17.30 11.37 -7.83
C VAL A 113 15.80 11.60 -8.03
N PHE A 114 14.98 11.41 -6.99
CA PHE A 114 13.53 11.61 -7.05
C PHE A 114 13.15 13.05 -7.42
N ARG A 115 13.85 14.05 -6.87
CA ARG A 115 13.67 15.46 -7.24
C ARG A 115 13.99 15.69 -8.70
N ASP A 116 15.13 15.19 -9.19
CA ASP A 116 15.56 15.36 -10.57
C ASP A 116 14.58 14.68 -11.56
N LEU A 117 14.00 13.54 -11.19
CA LEU A 117 12.95 12.87 -11.98
C LEU A 117 11.65 13.69 -12.00
N LEU A 118 11.21 14.24 -10.87
CA LEU A 118 10.02 15.12 -10.82
C LEU A 118 10.19 16.37 -11.68
N GLU A 119 11.37 17.01 -11.67
CA GLU A 119 11.64 18.17 -12.52
C GLU A 119 11.60 17.83 -14.02
N ARG A 120 12.01 16.61 -14.39
CA ARG A 120 11.93 16.11 -15.78
C ARG A 120 10.50 15.78 -16.21
N GLU A 121 9.71 15.13 -15.35
CA GLU A 121 8.31 14.81 -15.65
C GLU A 121 7.41 16.06 -15.67
N SER A 122 7.66 17.03 -14.79
CA SER A 122 6.72 18.12 -14.47
C SER A 122 7.29 19.52 -14.67
N ALA A 123 7.75 19.83 -15.89
CA ALA A 123 8.34 21.12 -16.27
C ALA A 123 7.46 22.38 -16.04
N ARG A 124 6.19 22.23 -15.63
CA ARG A 124 5.26 23.32 -15.28
C ARG A 124 5.11 23.54 -13.76
N VAL A 125 5.74 22.71 -12.93
CA VAL A 125 5.63 22.75 -11.46
C VAL A 125 7.00 23.07 -10.87
N SER A 126 7.06 24.08 -10.00
CA SER A 126 8.29 24.41 -9.27
C SER A 126 8.51 23.38 -8.16
N ILE A 127 9.51 22.50 -8.32
CA ILE A 127 9.83 21.47 -7.32
C ILE A 127 10.68 22.10 -6.20
N PRO A 128 10.27 21.99 -4.93
CA PRO A 128 11.00 22.59 -3.81
C PRO A 128 12.44 22.08 -3.70
N ALA A 129 13.32 22.89 -3.11
CA ALA A 129 14.67 22.48 -2.80
C ALA A 129 14.70 21.42 -1.68
N LEU A 130 15.64 20.49 -1.77
CA LEU A 130 15.97 19.58 -0.67
C LEU A 130 16.77 20.30 0.43
N PRO A 131 16.78 19.79 1.68
CA PRO A 131 17.70 20.29 2.70
C PRO A 131 19.15 20.18 2.22
N GLY A 132 20.00 21.13 2.64
CA GLY A 132 21.35 21.29 2.13
C GLY A 132 22.22 20.02 2.16
N LYS A 133 23.09 19.88 1.17
CA LYS A 133 24.05 18.78 1.10
C LYS A 133 25.18 19.01 2.09
N VAL A 134 25.15 18.26 3.20
CA VAL A 134 26.14 18.33 4.28
C VAL A 134 27.25 17.31 4.02
N TYR A 135 28.47 17.81 3.83
CA TYR A 135 29.67 17.02 3.50
C TYR A 135 30.49 16.62 4.74
N LEU A 136 30.53 17.49 5.76
CA LEU A 136 31.25 17.31 7.03
C LEU A 136 30.26 16.88 8.13
N ASN A 137 30.66 15.99 9.04
CA ASN A 137 29.82 15.52 10.15
C ASN A 137 28.42 15.03 9.73
N ARG A 138 28.29 14.42 8.55
CA ARG A 138 26.99 13.97 7.97
C ARG A 138 26.21 12.92 8.77
N PHE A 139 26.79 12.43 9.86
CA PHE A 139 26.24 11.43 10.79
C PHE A 139 26.02 12.00 12.20
N ASP A 140 26.17 13.31 12.38
CA ASP A 140 25.83 14.02 13.62
C ASP A 140 24.30 14.06 13.76
N ASP A 141 23.79 13.80 14.96
CA ASP A 141 22.35 13.75 15.24
C ASP A 141 21.64 15.07 14.91
N ALA A 142 22.32 16.22 15.10
CA ALA A 142 21.78 17.53 14.74
C ALA A 142 21.59 17.66 13.22
N VAL A 143 22.56 17.19 12.43
CA VAL A 143 22.51 17.17 10.96
C VAL A 143 21.46 16.19 10.45
N ILE A 144 21.34 15.03 11.11
CA ILE A 144 20.34 14.01 10.78
C ILE A 144 18.92 14.55 11.03
N GLU A 145 18.66 15.22 12.15
CA GLU A 145 17.35 15.78 12.48
C GLU A 145 16.99 17.01 11.64
N GLU A 146 17.94 17.91 11.36
CA GLU A 146 17.73 19.02 10.43
C GLU A 146 17.35 18.49 9.04
N ARG A 147 18.09 17.50 8.53
CA ARG A 147 17.80 16.84 7.27
C ARG A 147 16.43 16.15 7.30
N ARG A 148 16.08 15.43 8.36
CA ARG A 148 14.77 14.79 8.53
C ARG A 148 13.62 15.81 8.39
N LYS A 149 13.70 16.93 9.11
CA LYS A 149 12.72 18.05 9.01
C LYS A 149 12.62 18.60 7.59
N GLY A 150 13.75 18.79 6.91
CA GLY A 150 13.78 19.28 5.53
C GLY A 150 13.16 18.30 4.52
N LEU A 151 13.46 17.00 4.66
CA LEU A 151 12.87 15.94 3.83
C LEU A 151 11.35 15.81 4.04
N GLU A 152 10.89 15.94 5.30
CA GLU A 152 9.46 15.97 5.62
C GLU A 152 8.75 17.17 4.98
N ARG A 153 9.33 18.38 5.10
CA ARG A 153 8.78 19.58 4.46
C ARG A 153 8.71 19.44 2.94
N PHE A 154 9.77 18.91 2.32
CA PHE A 154 9.82 18.65 0.89
C PHE A 154 8.68 17.70 0.47
N LEU A 155 8.51 16.57 1.16
CA LEU A 155 7.43 15.62 0.85
C LEU A 155 6.03 16.19 1.08
N LYS A 156 5.79 16.93 2.16
CA LYS A 156 4.49 17.57 2.42
C LYS A 156 4.07 18.48 1.27
N ILE A 157 5.00 19.22 0.68
CA ILE A 157 4.74 20.09 -0.49
C ILE A 157 4.54 19.25 -1.77
N VAL A 158 5.45 18.33 -2.06
CA VAL A 158 5.45 17.54 -3.31
C VAL A 158 4.24 16.60 -3.40
N VAL A 159 4.00 15.84 -2.34
CA VAL A 159 2.95 14.80 -2.28
C VAL A 159 1.57 15.44 -2.10
N GLY A 160 1.49 16.65 -1.54
CA GLY A 160 0.26 17.45 -1.48
C GLY A 160 -0.11 18.17 -2.80
N HIS A 161 0.75 18.17 -3.83
CA HIS A 161 0.53 18.95 -5.05
C HIS A 161 -0.35 18.22 -6.08
N PRO A 162 -1.57 18.69 -6.42
CA PRO A 162 -2.51 17.94 -7.25
C PRO A 162 -1.99 17.57 -8.66
N LEU A 163 -1.19 18.45 -9.28
CA LEU A 163 -0.59 18.16 -10.59
C LEU A 163 0.52 17.11 -10.53
N LEU A 164 1.17 16.93 -9.38
CA LEU A 164 2.19 15.87 -9.20
C LEU A 164 1.50 14.55 -8.85
N GLN A 165 0.45 14.58 -8.03
CA GLN A 165 -0.39 13.41 -7.74
C GLN A 165 -0.98 12.76 -9.00
N THR A 166 -1.37 13.56 -9.99
CA THR A 166 -2.01 13.09 -11.24
C THR A 166 -1.05 12.98 -12.43
N GLY A 167 0.00 13.81 -12.49
CA GLY A 167 0.92 13.90 -13.62
C GLY A 167 2.24 13.14 -13.46
N SER A 168 2.69 12.84 -12.23
CA SER A 168 3.95 12.13 -12.00
C SER A 168 3.74 10.63 -11.85
N ARG A 169 4.54 9.84 -12.56
CA ARG A 169 4.56 8.38 -12.38
C ARG A 169 5.48 7.98 -11.22
N VAL A 170 6.56 8.74 -11.01
CA VAL A 170 7.56 8.43 -9.98
C VAL A 170 7.06 8.70 -8.56
N LEU A 171 6.12 9.64 -8.37
CA LEU A 171 5.64 10.07 -7.06
C LEU A 171 5.02 8.93 -6.24
N GLY A 172 4.08 8.18 -6.84
CA GLY A 172 3.45 7.04 -6.16
C GLY A 172 4.45 5.92 -5.82
N GLY A 173 5.37 5.61 -6.74
CA GLY A 173 6.42 4.63 -6.48
C GLY A 173 7.33 5.04 -5.32
N PHE A 174 7.81 6.29 -5.31
CA PHE A 174 8.78 6.75 -4.31
C PHE A 174 8.25 6.67 -2.87
N VAL A 175 6.96 6.93 -2.63
CA VAL A 175 6.37 6.95 -1.28
C VAL A 175 5.61 5.68 -0.88
N GLN A 176 5.35 4.75 -1.82
CA GLN A 176 4.55 3.54 -1.55
C GLN A 176 5.27 2.22 -1.82
N ASP A 177 6.24 2.17 -2.74
CA ASP A 177 6.90 0.93 -3.15
C ASP A 177 8.19 0.68 -2.34
N PRO A 178 8.27 -0.35 -1.47
CA PRO A 178 9.50 -0.65 -0.75
C PRO A 178 10.71 -0.86 -1.68
N GLY A 179 10.48 -1.43 -2.86
CA GLY A 179 11.49 -1.78 -3.87
C GLY A 179 11.76 -0.70 -4.91
N TRP A 180 11.44 0.58 -4.64
CA TRP A 180 11.73 1.67 -5.58
C TRP A 180 13.22 1.72 -5.97
N GLU A 181 13.51 1.53 -7.25
CA GLU A 181 14.85 1.65 -7.82
C GLU A 181 15.00 2.93 -8.65
N ARG A 182 16.14 3.60 -8.43
CA ARG A 182 16.55 4.86 -9.08
C ARG A 182 16.69 4.79 -10.60
N ASP A 183 16.93 3.60 -11.16
CA ASP A 183 17.19 3.41 -12.60
C ASP A 183 15.97 2.78 -13.33
N ALA A 184 14.83 2.64 -12.65
CA ALA A 184 13.59 2.05 -13.18
C ALA A 184 12.56 3.08 -13.71
N TRP A 185 12.92 4.37 -13.77
CA TRP A 185 12.01 5.49 -14.06
C TRP A 185 12.64 6.53 -15.00
#